data_AF-A0A8B8DJX0-F1
#
_entry.id   AF-A0A8B8DJX0-F1
#
_cell.length_a   1.000
_cell.length_b   1.000
_cell.length_c   1.000
_cell.angle_alpha   90.00
_cell.angle_beta   90.00
_cell.angle_gamma   90.00
#
_symmetry.space_group_name_H-M   'P 1'
#
loop_
_entity.id
_entity.type
_entity.pdbx_description
1 polymer ?
#
loop_
_entity_poly.entity_id
_entity_poly.type
_entity_poly.pdbx_seq_one_letter_code
_entity_poly.pdbx_strand_id
1 'polypeptide(L)'
;MERRRPVPVIVPVCLCACLGSFVHGYIQLSSSDRYQQLSAVCINAVGRNYIEFAVKASTDVHVALMTDDLITPRDDISQFYEVVIGGWSNARSCIRAQNVSCDEIDTPGILDSNNFVQLWIGWENSIVQLGQGLHAQQTVAVSHVQVPPYDINYLAVMTHYPSPWRFNEDTNCTLEEFANTEILINDTTCNGITQYACADGYNLTSGNLSRVCGIGQHWIGDPPVCLVPRCPEVLSTSAVTVLSQDTHIGGRLFLTCAQNHVLLSGDLSRTCLSSASWDGMDPICEACLCPSAVTSYQFNTTEELMEKIEEMTRELKVVTRDTNAYMRSKISVADPRPSSTSIGVLLGWGILVSLVVVLLLCDARTMLRHLRHGVR
;
A
#
# COMPACT_ATOMS: atom_id res chain seq x y z
N MET A 1 8.84 -28.92 36.25
CA MET A 1 10.15 -28.47 35.72
C MET A 1 9.87 -27.80 34.38
N GLU A 2 9.73 -26.48 34.38
CA GLU A 2 9.40 -25.72 33.19
C GLU A 2 10.45 -24.61 33.07
N ARG A 3 11.39 -24.78 32.13
CA ARG A 3 12.48 -23.82 31.92
C ARG A 3 11.89 -22.59 31.24
N ARG A 4 11.70 -21.51 31.99
CA ARG A 4 11.43 -20.18 31.42
C ARG A 4 12.63 -19.80 30.56
N ARG A 5 12.39 -19.52 29.27
CA ARG A 5 13.38 -18.91 28.37
C ARG A 5 13.63 -17.47 28.86
N PRO A 6 14.87 -16.96 28.84
CA PRO A 6 15.13 -15.57 29.18
C PRO A 6 14.50 -14.67 28.11
N VAL A 7 13.64 -13.75 28.55
CA VAL A 7 13.20 -12.61 27.75
C VAL A 7 14.44 -11.77 27.48
N PRO A 8 14.73 -11.37 26.22
CA PRO A 8 15.81 -10.43 25.97
C PRO A 8 15.40 -9.11 26.61
N VAL A 9 16.07 -8.77 27.70
CA VAL A 9 16.04 -7.42 28.25
C VAL A 9 16.69 -6.55 27.19
N ILE A 10 15.86 -5.80 26.46
CA ILE A 10 16.33 -4.69 25.64
C ILE A 10 16.94 -3.70 26.63
N VAL A 11 18.27 -3.77 26.76
CA VAL A 11 19.04 -2.75 27.45
C VAL A 11 18.83 -1.47 26.62
N PRO A 12 18.25 -0.39 27.18
CA PRO A 12 18.31 0.87 26.47
C PRO A 12 19.80 1.21 26.43
N VAL A 13 20.37 1.22 25.22
CA VAL A 13 21.69 1.80 25.00
C VAL A 13 21.54 3.29 25.25
N CYS A 14 21.58 3.66 26.52
CA CYS A 14 21.74 5.02 26.98
C CYS A 14 23.22 5.33 26.81
N LEU A 15 23.62 5.57 25.56
CA LEU A 15 24.93 6.06 25.17
C LEU A 15 24.70 7.18 24.16
N CYS A 16 24.08 8.25 24.65
CA CYS A 16 24.20 9.56 24.04
C CYS A 16 24.72 10.51 25.14
N ALA A 17 25.99 10.32 25.50
CA ALA A 17 26.75 11.49 25.95
C ALA A 17 26.84 12.39 24.72
N CYS A 18 25.97 13.39 24.64
CA CYS A 18 25.97 14.38 23.57
C CYS A 18 27.38 14.97 23.49
N LEU A 19 28.15 14.60 22.46
CA LEU A 19 29.48 15.14 22.18
C LEU A 19 29.45 16.63 21.80
N GLY A 20 28.26 17.23 21.72
CA GLY A 20 28.07 18.64 21.46
C GLY A 20 27.01 19.31 22.32
N SER A 21 27.14 20.63 22.43
CA SER A 21 26.20 21.52 23.10
C SER A 21 25.49 22.37 22.06
N PHE A 22 24.16 22.50 22.19
CA PHE A 22 23.36 23.40 21.36
C PHE A 22 23.59 24.85 21.83
N VAL A 23 24.07 25.70 20.92
CA VAL A 23 24.28 27.12 21.22
C VAL A 23 23.81 27.92 20.01
N HIS A 24 22.72 28.68 20.14
CA HIS A 24 22.26 29.68 19.16
C HIS A 24 22.41 29.30 17.67
N GLY A 25 21.69 28.25 17.22
CA GLY A 25 21.58 27.92 15.79
C GLY A 25 22.75 27.12 15.21
N TYR A 26 23.61 26.55 16.07
CA TYR A 26 24.67 25.64 15.66
C TYR A 26 24.94 24.54 16.70
N ILE A 27 25.36 23.37 16.20
CA ILE A 27 25.86 22.25 17.01
C ILE A 27 27.34 22.49 17.28
N GLN A 28 27.73 22.66 18.56
CA GLN A 28 29.12 22.86 18.93
C GLN A 28 29.77 21.59 19.49
N LEU A 29 30.89 21.14 18.92
CA LEU A 29 31.64 19.97 19.40
C LEU A 29 33.14 20.26 19.53
N SER A 30 33.83 19.46 20.34
CA SER A 30 35.29 19.54 20.50
C SER A 30 35.93 18.22 20.06
N SER A 31 36.65 18.24 18.94
CA SER A 31 37.39 17.05 18.48
C SER A 31 38.71 16.87 19.24
N SER A 32 39.32 15.69 19.10
CA SER A 32 40.67 15.38 19.61
C SER A 32 41.50 14.70 18.51
N ASP A 33 42.63 14.12 18.89
CA ASP A 33 43.59 13.35 18.06
C ASP A 33 43.01 12.07 17.40
N ARG A 34 41.69 11.85 17.47
CA ARG A 34 40.99 10.74 16.82
C ARG A 34 39.77 11.24 16.07
N TYR A 35 39.50 10.62 14.93
CA TYR A 35 38.28 10.85 14.17
C TYR A 35 37.03 10.59 15.00
N GLN A 36 36.19 11.62 15.12
CA GLN A 36 34.88 11.54 15.76
C GLN A 36 33.81 11.63 14.69
N GLN A 37 32.94 10.62 14.63
CA GLN A 37 31.88 10.59 13.63
C GLN A 37 30.78 11.59 13.98
N LEU A 38 30.35 12.37 12.99
CA LEU A 38 29.31 13.37 13.17
C LEU A 38 27.89 12.75 13.25
N SER A 39 27.77 11.45 12.97
CA SER A 39 26.53 10.68 13.14
C SER A 39 26.04 10.70 14.59
N ALA A 40 26.94 10.80 15.57
CA ALA A 40 26.62 10.96 16.99
C ALA A 40 25.86 12.26 17.30
N VAL A 41 25.99 13.27 16.44
CA VAL A 41 25.22 14.53 16.47
C VAL A 41 24.33 14.66 15.23
N CYS A 42 23.99 13.53 14.61
CA CYS A 42 23.00 13.41 13.53
C CYS A 42 23.34 14.07 12.19
N ILE A 43 24.59 14.45 12.02
CA ILE A 43 25.08 14.99 10.75
C ILE A 43 25.64 13.81 9.95
N ASN A 44 25.17 13.66 8.71
CA ASN A 44 25.64 12.65 7.77
C ASN A 44 25.73 13.22 6.36
N ALA A 45 26.36 12.48 5.45
CA ALA A 45 26.45 12.86 4.05
C ALA A 45 25.35 12.24 3.16
N VAL A 46 24.62 11.21 3.64
CA VAL A 46 23.47 10.65 2.93
C VAL A 46 22.45 11.75 2.58
N GLY A 47 22.07 11.84 1.30
CA GLY A 47 21.13 12.84 0.80
C GLY A 47 21.73 14.25 0.63
N ARG A 48 23.04 14.43 0.83
CA ARG A 48 23.75 15.70 0.68
C ARG A 48 24.84 15.59 -0.37
N ASN A 49 25.16 16.73 -0.98
CA ASN A 49 26.32 16.94 -1.85
C ASN A 49 27.30 17.97 -1.27
N TYR A 50 27.05 18.51 -0.06
CA TYR A 50 27.98 19.37 0.65
C TYR A 50 27.70 19.39 2.17
N ILE A 51 28.69 19.87 2.92
CA ILE A 51 28.54 20.33 4.30
C ILE A 51 29.11 21.74 4.48
N GLU A 52 28.51 22.49 5.40
CA GLU A 52 29.04 23.74 5.92
C GLU A 52 29.38 23.59 7.39
N PHE A 53 30.48 24.20 7.82
CA PHE A 53 30.90 24.21 9.21
C PHE A 53 31.77 25.42 9.50
N ALA A 54 31.88 25.78 10.77
CA ALA A 54 32.86 26.75 11.23
C ALA A 54 33.79 26.11 12.25
N VAL A 55 35.08 26.44 12.18
CA VAL A 55 36.08 25.89 13.10
C VAL A 55 37.02 27.00 13.57
N LYS A 56 37.42 26.91 14.84
CA LYS A 56 38.46 27.76 15.43
C LYS A 56 39.61 26.85 15.82
N ALA A 57 40.75 26.99 15.14
CA ALA A 57 41.87 26.09 15.31
C ALA A 57 43.20 26.83 15.10
N SER A 58 44.21 26.47 15.91
CA SER A 58 45.58 26.97 15.78
C SER A 58 46.48 26.06 14.96
N THR A 59 46.00 24.87 14.62
CA THR A 59 46.69 23.85 13.82
C THR A 59 45.76 23.32 12.75
N ASP A 60 46.26 22.40 11.95
CA ASP A 60 45.50 21.70 10.95
C ASP A 60 44.28 20.97 11.52
N VAL A 61 43.23 20.98 10.71
CA VAL A 61 42.00 20.24 10.98
C VAL A 61 41.73 19.28 9.84
N HIS A 62 41.09 18.17 10.16
CA HIS A 62 40.88 17.07 9.23
C HIS A 62 39.41 16.71 9.18
N VAL A 63 38.87 16.59 7.97
CA VAL A 63 37.51 16.10 7.72
C VAL A 63 37.60 14.84 6.87
N ALA A 64 37.03 13.75 7.36
CA ALA A 64 36.93 12.49 6.63
C ALA A 64 35.55 12.34 5.98
N LEU A 65 35.54 12.05 4.69
CA LEU A 65 34.37 11.71 3.87
C LEU A 65 34.39 10.19 3.63
N MET A 66 33.48 9.45 4.27
CA MET A 66 33.58 8.00 4.43
C MET A 66 32.38 7.27 3.82
N THR A 67 32.60 6.05 3.33
CA THR A 67 31.52 5.17 2.87
C THR A 67 30.86 4.38 3.99
N ASP A 68 31.64 3.94 4.96
CA ASP A 68 31.20 3.14 6.10
C ASP A 68 31.38 3.90 7.42
N ASP A 69 30.66 3.47 8.46
CA ASP A 69 30.77 4.07 9.80
C ASP A 69 32.05 3.64 10.54
N LEU A 70 32.34 4.31 11.66
CA LEU A 70 33.51 4.01 12.49
C LEU A 70 33.34 2.78 13.41
N ILE A 71 32.15 2.18 13.43
CA ILE A 71 31.74 1.13 14.37
C ILE A 71 31.92 -0.25 13.74
N THR A 72 31.75 -0.34 12.42
CA THR A 72 32.01 -1.54 11.64
C THR A 72 33.49 -1.89 11.75
N PRO A 73 33.87 -3.15 12.08
CA PRO A 73 35.27 -3.52 12.27
C PRO A 73 36.10 -3.10 11.05
N ARG A 74 37.05 -2.17 11.27
CA ARG A 74 38.02 -1.79 10.26
C ARG A 74 38.95 -2.97 10.04
N ASP A 75 38.63 -3.80 9.07
CA ASP A 75 39.70 -4.33 8.22
C ASP A 75 40.36 -3.10 7.57
N ASP A 76 41.67 -3.10 7.34
CA ASP A 76 42.51 -1.96 6.86
C ASP A 76 42.14 -1.40 5.45
N ILE A 77 40.89 -1.58 5.03
CA ILE A 77 40.29 -1.30 3.72
C ILE A 77 39.22 -0.19 3.76
N SER A 78 38.92 0.43 4.91
CA SER A 78 37.94 1.52 4.99
C SER A 78 38.41 2.75 4.19
N GLN A 79 38.08 2.82 2.92
CA GLN A 79 38.49 3.89 2.01
C GLN A 79 37.72 5.18 2.30
N PHE A 80 38.42 6.24 2.67
CA PHE A 80 37.82 7.57 2.85
C PHE A 80 38.68 8.66 2.20
N TYR A 81 38.04 9.78 1.84
CA TYR A 81 38.75 11.00 1.48
C TYR A 81 39.03 11.81 2.75
N GLU A 82 40.28 12.21 2.94
CA GLU A 82 40.72 13.12 3.98
C GLU A 82 40.93 14.51 3.38
N VAL A 83 40.22 15.48 3.93
CA VAL A 83 40.39 16.91 3.65
C VAL A 83 41.23 17.50 4.78
N VAL A 84 42.50 17.78 4.48
CA VAL A 84 43.43 18.44 5.40
C VAL A 84 43.35 19.94 5.17
N ILE A 85 42.99 20.69 6.20
CA ILE A 85 42.78 22.14 6.13
C ILE A 85 43.77 22.83 7.05
N GLY A 86 44.52 23.80 6.53
CA GLY A 86 45.49 24.57 7.33
C GLY A 86 46.69 23.74 7.82
N GLY A 87 47.11 22.74 7.05
CA GLY A 87 48.38 22.04 7.22
C GLY A 87 49.60 22.93 6.99
N TRP A 88 50.79 22.37 7.20
CA TRP A 88 52.08 23.05 6.99
C TRP A 88 52.15 24.41 7.69
N SER A 89 51.78 24.44 8.97
CA SER A 89 51.66 25.66 9.77
C SER A 89 50.62 26.65 9.20
N ASN A 90 49.44 26.14 8.84
CA ASN A 90 48.33 26.93 8.28
C ASN A 90 48.67 27.63 6.95
N ALA A 91 49.59 27.05 6.18
CA ALA A 91 50.01 27.57 4.88
C ALA A 91 49.32 26.88 3.71
N ARG A 92 48.92 25.61 3.87
CA ARG A 92 48.45 24.76 2.77
C ARG A 92 47.32 23.85 3.19
N SER A 93 46.50 23.46 2.22
CA SER A 93 45.42 22.49 2.39
C SER A 93 45.48 21.47 1.26
N CYS A 94 44.90 20.31 1.48
CA CYS A 94 44.98 19.24 0.51
C CYS A 94 43.80 18.25 0.68
N ILE A 95 43.41 17.59 -0.40
CA ILE A 95 42.40 16.52 -0.37
C ILE A 95 43.07 15.27 -0.91
N ARG A 96 42.95 14.16 -0.18
CA ARG A 96 43.55 12.86 -0.57
C ARG A 96 42.63 11.69 -0.24
N ALA A 97 42.81 10.59 -0.95
CA ALA A 97 42.37 9.29 -0.44
C ALA A 97 43.30 8.81 0.70
N GLN A 98 42.78 7.99 1.61
CA GLN A 98 43.57 7.41 2.69
C GLN A 98 44.84 6.71 2.13
N ASN A 99 45.99 6.94 2.78
CA ASN A 99 47.30 6.39 2.42
C ASN A 99 47.87 6.83 1.05
N VAL A 100 47.32 7.90 0.45
CA VAL A 100 47.87 8.52 -0.77
C VAL A 100 48.56 9.84 -0.43
N SER A 101 49.69 10.14 -1.08
CA SER A 101 50.32 11.46 -0.98
C SER A 101 49.39 12.54 -1.52
N CYS A 102 49.36 13.69 -0.85
CA CYS A 102 48.44 14.78 -1.18
C CYS A 102 49.10 15.79 -2.13
N ASP A 103 48.38 16.26 -3.15
CA ASP A 103 48.78 17.46 -3.89
C ASP A 103 48.43 18.69 -3.04
N GLU A 104 49.44 19.26 -2.39
CA GLU A 104 49.30 20.41 -1.49
C GLU A 104 49.00 21.69 -2.27
N ILE A 105 47.97 22.43 -1.86
CA ILE A 105 47.58 23.70 -2.46
C ILE A 105 47.76 24.83 -1.44
N ASP A 106 48.34 25.94 -1.87
CA ASP A 106 48.58 27.11 -1.03
C ASP A 106 47.26 27.74 -0.58
N THR A 107 47.04 27.74 0.74
CA THR A 107 45.87 28.33 1.41
C THR A 107 46.32 29.06 2.68
N PRO A 108 47.14 30.12 2.56
CA PRO A 108 47.76 30.75 3.71
C PRO A 108 46.72 31.42 4.61
N GLY A 109 46.74 31.08 5.90
CA GLY A 109 45.83 31.68 6.88
C GLY A 109 44.37 31.25 6.74
N ILE A 110 44.10 30.07 6.17
CA ILE A 110 42.72 29.54 6.02
C ILE A 110 42.05 29.27 7.37
N LEU A 111 42.82 29.02 8.45
CA LEU A 111 42.32 28.88 9.82
C LEU A 111 42.69 30.09 10.70
N ASP A 112 41.89 30.35 11.74
CA ASP A 112 42.13 31.38 12.75
C ASP A 112 42.00 30.75 14.16
N SER A 113 42.97 31.05 15.04
CA SER A 113 43.02 30.50 16.40
C SER A 113 42.12 31.23 17.39
N ASN A 114 41.66 32.43 17.06
CA ASN A 114 40.85 33.31 17.90
C ASN A 114 39.40 33.32 17.47
N ASN A 115 39.15 33.31 16.15
CA ASN A 115 37.84 33.43 15.54
C ASN A 115 37.39 32.14 14.85
N PHE A 116 36.08 31.95 14.72
CA PHE A 116 35.54 30.87 13.89
C PHE A 116 35.68 31.25 12.42
N VAL A 117 36.31 30.38 11.63
CA VAL A 117 36.33 30.49 10.18
C VAL A 117 35.27 29.59 9.59
N GLN A 118 34.37 30.18 8.79
CA GLN A 118 33.34 29.45 8.06
C GLN A 118 33.96 28.80 6.82
N LEU A 119 33.69 27.50 6.63
CA LEU A 119 34.18 26.68 5.52
C LEU A 119 33.05 25.78 5.01
N TRP A 120 33.25 25.26 3.81
CA TRP A 120 32.37 24.25 3.23
C TRP A 120 33.17 23.19 2.47
N ILE A 121 32.66 21.97 2.45
CA ILE A 121 33.17 20.87 1.65
C ILE A 121 32.04 20.35 0.77
N GLY A 122 32.23 20.38 -0.55
CA GLY A 122 31.29 19.87 -1.54
C GLY A 122 31.82 18.62 -2.23
N TRP A 123 30.93 17.69 -2.55
CA TRP A 123 31.21 16.50 -3.34
C TRP A 123 30.12 16.32 -4.39
N GLU A 124 30.40 16.78 -5.61
CA GLU A 124 29.46 16.69 -6.72
C GLU A 124 30.21 16.35 -8.01
N ASN A 125 29.57 15.61 -8.91
CA ASN A 125 30.13 15.28 -10.23
C ASN A 125 31.55 14.67 -10.17
N SER A 126 31.78 13.81 -9.17
CA SER A 126 33.09 13.19 -8.92
C SER A 126 34.21 14.17 -8.57
N ILE A 127 33.90 15.34 -8.01
CA ILE A 127 34.88 16.33 -7.55
C ILE A 127 34.61 16.63 -6.07
N VAL A 128 35.66 16.55 -5.25
CA VAL A 128 35.63 17.09 -3.87
C VAL A 128 36.25 18.48 -3.89
N GLN A 129 35.56 19.43 -3.30
CA GLN A 129 36.02 20.82 -3.19
C GLN A 129 35.97 21.27 -1.74
N LEU A 130 36.95 22.08 -1.36
CA LEU A 130 37.00 22.84 -0.13
C LEU A 130 36.86 24.32 -0.49
N GLY A 131 36.01 25.05 0.21
CA GLY A 131 35.89 26.50 0.06
C GLY A 131 35.76 27.24 1.38
N GLN A 132 35.93 28.56 1.33
CA GLN A 132 35.80 29.46 2.48
C GLN A 132 34.49 30.24 2.43
N GLY A 133 33.80 30.43 3.56
CA GLY A 133 32.51 31.10 3.62
C GLY A 133 31.34 30.15 3.39
N LEU A 134 30.25 30.65 2.78
CA LEU A 134 29.04 29.87 2.51
C LEU A 134 29.16 29.14 1.16
N HIS A 135 28.64 27.91 1.08
CA HIS A 135 28.66 27.09 -0.14
C HIS A 135 27.94 27.80 -1.32
N ALA A 136 26.88 28.54 -1.03
CA ALA A 136 26.15 29.33 -2.03
C ALA A 136 27.02 30.38 -2.75
N GLN A 137 28.15 30.79 -2.16
CA GLN A 137 29.09 31.75 -2.76
C GLN A 137 30.12 31.09 -3.69
N GLN A 138 30.23 29.75 -3.67
CA GLN A 138 31.10 28.96 -4.56
C GLN A 138 32.59 29.42 -4.56
N THR A 139 33.05 29.90 -3.41
CA THR A 139 34.42 30.38 -3.14
C THR A 139 35.37 29.20 -2.90
N VAL A 140 35.77 28.52 -3.98
CA VAL A 140 36.64 27.34 -3.94
C VAL A 140 38.08 27.72 -3.57
N ALA A 141 38.61 27.07 -2.54
CA ALA A 141 40.01 27.17 -2.11
C ALA A 141 40.85 26.02 -2.65
N VAL A 142 40.31 24.79 -2.65
CA VAL A 142 40.99 23.58 -3.12
C VAL A 142 39.99 22.69 -3.86
N SER A 143 40.40 22.07 -4.96
CA SER A 143 39.59 21.09 -5.70
C SER A 143 40.41 19.85 -6.02
N HIS A 144 39.78 18.68 -5.91
CA HIS A 144 40.39 17.39 -6.22
C HIS A 144 39.41 16.49 -6.99
N VAL A 145 39.88 15.88 -8.08
CA VAL A 145 39.09 14.94 -8.88
C VAL A 145 39.10 13.57 -8.20
N GLN A 146 37.92 13.03 -7.89
CA GLN A 146 37.76 11.69 -7.30
C GLN A 146 38.14 10.61 -8.31
N VAL A 147 38.86 9.58 -7.85
CA VAL A 147 39.16 8.37 -8.64
C VAL A 147 39.10 7.15 -7.72
N PRO A 148 38.37 6.06 -8.03
CA PRO A 148 36.94 5.93 -8.39
C PRO A 148 36.01 6.32 -7.20
N PRO A 149 34.68 6.42 -7.39
CA PRO A 149 33.80 7.06 -6.42
C PRO A 149 33.58 6.21 -5.17
N TYR A 150 33.99 6.73 -4.02
CA TYR A 150 33.48 6.28 -2.73
C TYR A 150 32.11 6.93 -2.55
N ASP A 151 31.08 6.14 -2.23
CA ASP A 151 29.81 6.68 -1.83
C ASP A 151 30.02 7.42 -0.50
N ILE A 152 29.89 8.74 -0.49
CA ILE A 152 30.12 9.53 0.72
C ILE A 152 28.84 9.48 1.55
N ASN A 153 28.81 8.57 2.53
CA ASN A 153 27.66 8.35 3.39
C ASN A 153 27.87 8.99 4.76
N TYR A 154 29.10 8.94 5.29
CA TYR A 154 29.46 9.37 6.64
C TYR A 154 30.54 10.44 6.69
N LEU A 155 30.51 11.21 7.77
CA LEU A 155 31.41 12.33 8.03
C LEU A 155 32.06 12.15 9.39
N ALA A 156 33.35 12.45 9.48
CA ALA A 156 34.06 12.53 10.74
C ALA A 156 35.03 13.71 10.75
N VAL A 157 35.29 14.25 11.94
CA VAL A 157 36.26 15.34 12.13
C VAL A 157 37.33 14.98 13.14
N MET A 158 38.51 15.54 12.95
CA MET A 158 39.67 15.34 13.81
C MET A 158 40.50 16.62 13.87
N THR A 159 41.06 16.90 15.04
CA THR A 159 42.05 17.96 15.22
C THR A 159 43.17 17.48 16.13
N HIS A 160 44.40 17.89 15.86
CA HIS A 160 45.53 17.48 16.70
C HIS A 160 45.40 17.99 18.15
N TYR A 161 44.81 19.17 18.31
CA TYR A 161 44.48 19.76 19.60
C TYR A 161 42.98 20.05 19.71
N PRO A 162 42.38 20.00 20.92
CA PRO A 162 40.98 20.31 21.12
C PRO A 162 40.60 21.66 20.52
N SER A 163 39.75 21.61 19.50
CA SER A 163 39.32 22.79 18.73
C SER A 163 37.80 22.77 18.65
N PRO A 164 37.11 23.89 18.93
CA PRO A 164 35.67 23.94 18.82
C PRO A 164 35.25 24.04 17.35
N TRP A 165 34.27 23.22 16.99
CA TRP A 165 33.58 23.20 15.70
C TRP A 165 32.14 23.64 15.87
N ARG A 166 31.56 24.21 14.82
CA ARG A 166 30.15 24.56 14.71
C ARG A 166 29.60 24.00 13.40
N PHE A 167 28.48 23.32 13.49
CA PHE A 167 27.75 22.82 12.33
C PHE A 167 26.35 23.40 12.32
N ASN A 168 25.75 23.54 11.13
CA ASN A 168 24.37 23.98 11.02
C ASN A 168 23.43 22.98 11.72
N GLU A 169 22.35 23.48 12.32
CA GLU A 169 21.30 22.67 12.96
C GLU A 169 20.34 22.00 11.95
N ASP A 170 20.78 21.84 10.70
CA ASP A 170 20.02 21.18 9.64
C ASP A 170 20.02 19.64 9.87
N THR A 171 19.61 19.18 11.05
CA THR A 171 19.51 17.75 11.40
C THR A 171 18.07 17.31 11.55
N ASN A 172 17.12 18.26 11.57
CA ASN A 172 15.71 17.97 11.61
C ASN A 172 15.22 17.41 10.28
N CYS A 173 14.37 16.39 10.33
CA CYS A 173 13.69 15.89 9.16
C CYS A 173 12.60 16.86 8.72
N THR A 174 12.29 16.89 7.43
CA THR A 174 11.13 17.64 6.93
C THR A 174 9.86 16.92 7.38
N LEU A 175 8.91 17.63 7.98
CA LEU A 175 7.63 17.05 8.37
C LEU A 175 6.88 16.57 7.11
N GLU A 176 6.42 15.32 7.13
CA GLU A 176 5.66 14.71 6.04
C GLU A 176 4.20 14.52 6.46
N GLU A 177 3.26 15.01 5.65
CA GLU A 177 1.82 14.85 5.89
C GLU A 177 1.24 13.78 4.96
N PHE A 178 0.40 12.90 5.49
CA PHE A 178 -0.20 11.79 4.74
C PHE A 178 -1.72 11.86 4.73
N ALA A 179 -2.33 11.43 3.62
CA ALA A 179 -3.78 11.45 3.48
C ALA A 179 -4.46 10.54 4.52
N ASN A 180 -5.58 11.03 5.07
CA ASN A 180 -6.37 10.32 6.09
C ASN A 180 -5.57 9.98 7.35
N THR A 181 -4.59 10.82 7.70
CA THR A 181 -3.82 10.71 8.95
C THR A 181 -3.92 11.98 9.78
N GLU A 182 -3.70 11.84 11.07
CA GLU A 182 -3.56 12.94 12.04
C GLU A 182 -2.21 12.80 12.74
N ILE A 183 -1.53 13.92 12.99
CA ILE A 183 -0.24 13.93 13.69
C ILE A 183 -0.51 14.03 15.19
N LEU A 184 -0.12 13.00 15.95
CA LEU A 184 -0.25 12.95 17.41
C LEU A 184 0.95 13.58 18.13
N ILE A 185 2.16 13.34 17.60
CA ILE A 185 3.42 13.87 18.12
C ILE A 185 4.24 14.34 16.94
N ASN A 186 4.74 15.58 16.99
CA ASN A 186 5.54 16.21 15.94
C ASN A 186 6.99 16.47 16.40
N ASP A 187 7.73 15.40 16.63
CA ASP A 187 9.16 15.53 16.91
C ASP A 187 9.97 15.19 15.66
N THR A 188 10.39 16.24 14.95
CA THR A 188 11.24 16.15 13.76
C THR A 188 12.71 16.31 14.09
N THR A 189 13.07 16.48 15.37
CA THR A 189 14.47 16.57 15.77
C THR A 189 15.16 15.22 15.56
N CYS A 190 16.48 15.20 15.43
CA CYS A 190 17.15 13.93 15.24
C CYS A 190 16.94 12.96 16.41
N ASN A 191 16.70 11.69 16.08
CA ASN A 191 16.22 10.62 16.96
C ASN A 191 14.87 10.93 17.61
N GLY A 192 14.26 12.04 17.24
CA GLY A 192 12.89 12.41 17.55
C GLY A 192 11.90 11.50 16.84
N ILE A 193 10.72 11.36 17.44
CA ILE A 193 9.69 10.45 16.98
C ILE A 193 8.46 11.24 16.58
N THR A 194 8.09 11.15 15.31
CA THR A 194 6.79 11.64 14.85
C THR A 194 5.79 10.49 14.80
N GLN A 195 4.67 10.67 15.49
CA GLN A 195 3.60 9.68 15.59
C GLN A 195 2.36 10.16 14.85
N TYR A 196 1.80 9.27 14.07
CA TYR A 196 0.58 9.43 13.28
C TYR A 196 -0.52 8.53 13.84
N ALA A 197 -1.75 8.92 13.61
CA ALA A 197 -2.94 8.08 13.72
C ALA A 197 -3.68 8.12 12.38
N CYS A 198 -4.41 7.04 12.04
CA CYS A 198 -5.39 7.15 10.97
C CYS A 198 -6.56 8.00 11.45
N ALA A 199 -7.06 8.87 10.57
CA ALA A 199 -8.25 9.68 10.85
C ALA A 199 -9.48 8.78 11.10
N ASP A 200 -10.50 9.34 11.76
CA ASP A 200 -11.72 8.61 12.09
C ASP A 200 -12.33 7.90 10.88
N GLY A 201 -12.59 6.59 11.00
CA GLY A 201 -13.14 5.75 9.94
C GLY A 201 -12.10 5.13 8.98
N TYR A 202 -10.82 5.41 9.16
CA TYR A 202 -9.72 4.83 8.39
C TYR A 202 -8.88 3.90 9.28
N ASN A 203 -8.31 2.85 8.67
CA ASN A 203 -7.37 1.93 9.32
C ASN A 203 -6.04 1.86 8.58
N LEU A 204 -4.98 1.56 9.32
CA LEU A 204 -3.65 1.35 8.77
C LEU A 204 -3.66 0.10 7.89
N THR A 205 -3.32 0.26 6.62
CA THR A 205 -3.23 -0.84 5.65
C THR A 205 -1.79 -1.21 5.32
N SER A 206 -0.88 -0.25 5.31
CA SER A 206 0.56 -0.46 5.15
C SER A 206 1.37 0.67 5.76
N GLY A 207 2.67 0.45 5.97
CA GLY A 207 3.61 1.45 6.52
C GLY A 207 3.63 1.52 8.04
N ASN A 208 4.20 2.60 8.57
CA ASN A 208 4.44 2.78 10.01
C ASN A 208 3.77 4.06 10.54
N LEU A 209 2.96 3.91 11.59
CA LEU A 209 2.36 5.05 12.31
C LEU A 209 3.33 5.77 13.25
N SER A 210 4.52 5.21 13.50
CA SER A 210 5.56 5.84 14.29
C SER A 210 6.84 5.83 13.47
N ARG A 211 7.37 7.02 13.18
CA ARG A 211 8.57 7.19 12.36
C ARG A 211 9.60 7.99 13.13
N VAL A 212 10.85 7.56 13.02
CA VAL A 212 11.97 8.18 13.76
C VAL A 212 12.76 9.02 12.78
N CYS A 213 13.04 10.28 13.13
CA CYS A 213 13.94 11.10 12.33
C CYS A 213 15.36 10.57 12.52
N GLY A 214 15.85 9.84 11.53
CA GLY A 214 17.17 9.25 11.53
C GLY A 214 18.27 10.23 11.13
N ILE A 215 19.48 9.70 11.09
CA ILE A 215 20.69 10.45 10.74
C ILE A 215 20.61 10.89 9.27
N GLY A 216 21.00 12.13 8.98
CA GLY A 216 20.95 12.68 7.62
C GLY A 216 19.57 13.17 7.18
N GLN A 217 18.70 13.57 8.12
CA GLN A 217 17.34 14.07 7.85
C GLN A 217 16.43 13.05 7.15
N HIS A 218 16.68 11.75 7.37
CA HIS A 218 15.90 10.69 6.74
C HIS A 218 14.96 10.03 7.75
N TRP A 219 13.68 9.92 7.42
CA TRP A 219 12.71 9.20 8.23
C TRP A 219 12.92 7.69 8.17
N ILE A 220 13.11 7.07 9.33
CA ILE A 220 13.14 5.62 9.50
C ILE A 220 11.70 5.12 9.59
N GLY A 221 11.37 4.16 8.73
CA GLY A 221 10.04 3.56 8.61
C GLY A 221 9.28 4.06 7.38
N ASP A 222 8.41 3.21 6.86
CA ASP A 222 7.66 3.47 5.64
C ASP A 222 6.48 4.43 5.91
N PRO A 223 6.15 5.33 4.96
CA PRO A 223 4.98 6.19 5.04
C PRO A 223 3.68 5.44 5.37
N PRO A 224 2.88 5.88 6.37
CA PRO A 224 1.62 5.21 6.71
C PRO A 224 0.58 5.41 5.60
N VAL A 225 -0.13 4.34 5.28
CA VAL A 225 -1.25 4.34 4.33
C VAL A 225 -2.53 3.96 5.05
N CYS A 226 -3.40 4.94 5.25
CA CYS A 226 -4.69 4.78 5.92
C CYS A 226 -5.83 4.77 4.89
N LEU A 227 -6.55 3.65 4.84
CA LEU A 227 -7.69 3.46 3.92
C LEU A 227 -8.93 3.05 4.72
N VAL A 228 -10.09 3.25 4.11
CA VAL A 228 -11.35 2.77 4.69
C VAL A 228 -11.33 1.24 4.74
N PRO A 229 -11.67 0.60 5.87
CA PRO A 229 -11.80 -0.85 5.96
C PRO A 229 -12.77 -1.39 4.90
N ARG A 230 -12.38 -2.48 4.24
CA ARG A 230 -13.19 -3.15 3.21
C ARG A 230 -13.34 -4.62 3.56
N CYS A 231 -14.48 -5.21 3.21
CA CYS A 231 -14.67 -6.64 3.35
C CYS A 231 -13.73 -7.42 2.41
N PRO A 232 -13.32 -8.64 2.79
CA PRO A 232 -12.45 -9.46 1.95
C PRO A 232 -13.02 -9.66 0.55
N GLU A 233 -12.18 -9.52 -0.47
CA GLU A 233 -12.55 -9.83 -1.84
C GLU A 233 -12.78 -11.34 -1.98
N VAL A 234 -13.87 -11.74 -2.63
CA VAL A 234 -14.25 -13.14 -2.80
C VAL A 234 -13.96 -13.53 -4.24
N LEU A 235 -13.23 -14.63 -4.43
CA LEU A 235 -12.91 -15.14 -5.74
C LEU A 235 -13.85 -16.28 -6.12
N SER A 236 -14.25 -16.35 -7.39
CA SER A 236 -15.00 -17.50 -7.91
C SER A 236 -14.17 -18.79 -7.81
N THR A 237 -14.83 -19.88 -7.43
CA THR A 237 -14.26 -21.22 -7.30
C THR A 237 -14.99 -22.21 -8.21
N SER A 238 -14.61 -23.49 -8.18
CA SER A 238 -15.31 -24.55 -8.91
C SER A 238 -16.75 -24.81 -8.42
N ALA A 239 -17.07 -24.40 -7.19
CA ALA A 239 -18.38 -24.63 -6.57
C ALA A 239 -19.24 -23.34 -6.47
N VAL A 240 -18.62 -22.16 -6.41
CA VAL A 240 -19.30 -20.87 -6.22
C VAL A 240 -18.81 -19.85 -7.25
N THR A 241 -19.73 -19.13 -7.88
CA THR A 241 -19.44 -18.05 -8.84
C THR A 241 -19.88 -16.70 -8.27
N VAL A 242 -19.00 -15.71 -8.34
CA VAL A 242 -19.31 -14.32 -7.97
C VAL A 242 -20.03 -13.63 -9.13
N LEU A 243 -21.22 -13.09 -8.86
CA LEU A 243 -21.99 -12.32 -9.83
C LEU A 243 -21.64 -10.83 -9.79
N SER A 244 -21.50 -10.28 -8.58
CA SER A 244 -21.03 -8.92 -8.34
C SER A 244 -20.61 -8.77 -6.88
N GLN A 245 -19.67 -7.86 -6.62
CA GLN A 245 -19.16 -7.61 -5.28
C GLN A 245 -18.80 -6.14 -5.11
N ASP A 246 -19.33 -5.52 -4.05
CA ASP A 246 -18.90 -4.21 -3.56
C ASP A 246 -18.36 -4.36 -2.14
N THR A 247 -17.04 -4.29 -1.98
CA THR A 247 -16.34 -4.53 -0.71
C THR A 247 -16.40 -3.37 0.28
N HIS A 248 -16.99 -2.22 -0.10
CA HIS A 248 -17.17 -1.11 0.84
C HIS A 248 -18.17 -1.48 1.93
N ILE A 249 -18.05 -0.83 3.10
CA ILE A 249 -19.02 -0.98 4.20
C ILE A 249 -20.43 -0.65 3.70
N GLY A 250 -21.39 -1.55 3.95
CA GLY A 250 -22.76 -1.48 3.42
C GLY A 250 -22.92 -1.99 1.98
N GLY A 251 -21.83 -2.28 1.28
CA GLY A 251 -21.80 -2.89 -0.04
C GLY A 251 -22.33 -4.33 -0.01
N ARG A 252 -22.71 -4.85 -1.18
CA ARG A 252 -23.33 -6.18 -1.32
C ARG A 252 -22.48 -7.12 -2.17
N LEU A 253 -22.45 -8.38 -1.76
CA LEU A 253 -21.87 -9.51 -2.46
C LEU A 253 -22.99 -10.42 -2.94
N PHE A 254 -23.06 -10.65 -4.24
CA PHE A 254 -24.00 -11.58 -4.86
C PHE A 254 -23.25 -12.77 -5.45
N LEU A 255 -23.61 -13.95 -4.99
CA LEU A 255 -23.02 -15.23 -5.37
C LEU A 255 -24.07 -16.12 -6.04
N THR A 256 -23.60 -17.13 -6.76
CA THR A 256 -24.41 -18.24 -7.22
C THR A 256 -23.62 -19.54 -7.13
N CYS A 257 -24.29 -20.68 -6.97
CA CYS A 257 -23.61 -21.95 -7.11
C CYS A 257 -23.15 -22.13 -8.57
N ALA A 258 -21.96 -22.67 -8.76
CA ALA A 258 -21.44 -22.99 -10.07
C ALA A 258 -22.37 -23.97 -10.81
N GLN A 259 -22.20 -24.08 -12.12
CA GLN A 259 -23.01 -24.98 -12.92
C GLN A 259 -22.97 -26.41 -12.36
N ASN A 260 -24.12 -27.08 -12.35
CA ASN A 260 -24.32 -28.40 -11.76
C ASN A 260 -24.04 -28.48 -10.26
N HIS A 261 -24.05 -27.36 -9.52
CA HIS A 261 -24.04 -27.36 -8.07
C HIS A 261 -25.35 -26.82 -7.51
N VAL A 262 -25.75 -27.29 -6.34
CA VAL A 262 -26.92 -26.80 -5.58
C VAL A 262 -26.47 -26.27 -4.22
N LEU A 263 -27.15 -25.22 -3.76
CA LEU A 263 -26.91 -24.64 -2.45
C LEU A 263 -27.45 -25.60 -1.39
N LEU A 264 -26.57 -26.06 -0.49
CA LEU A 264 -26.94 -26.86 0.67
C LEU A 264 -27.22 -25.98 1.90
N SER A 265 -26.39 -24.97 2.12
CA SER A 265 -26.48 -24.07 3.27
C SER A 265 -25.69 -22.78 3.03
N GLY A 266 -25.91 -21.79 3.90
CA GLY A 266 -25.26 -20.48 3.82
C GLY A 266 -25.99 -19.49 2.90
N ASP A 267 -25.37 -18.34 2.67
CA ASP A 267 -26.02 -17.17 2.08
C ASP A 267 -25.39 -16.79 0.73
N LEU A 268 -26.23 -16.68 -0.31
CA LEU A 268 -25.81 -16.25 -1.66
C LEU A 268 -25.85 -14.72 -1.85
N SER A 269 -26.41 -13.98 -0.88
CA SER A 269 -26.43 -12.52 -0.88
C SER A 269 -26.00 -12.04 0.48
N ARG A 270 -24.89 -11.30 0.54
CA ARG A 270 -24.25 -10.87 1.79
C ARG A 270 -23.97 -9.37 1.77
N THR A 271 -24.04 -8.72 2.91
CA THR A 271 -23.76 -7.29 3.10
C THR A 271 -22.48 -7.11 3.90
N CYS A 272 -21.64 -6.17 3.48
CA CYS A 272 -20.42 -5.84 4.20
C CYS A 272 -20.75 -5.04 5.47
N LEU A 273 -20.42 -5.58 6.65
CA LEU A 273 -20.69 -4.96 7.94
C LEU A 273 -19.63 -3.90 8.28
N SER A 274 -19.93 -3.03 9.25
CA SER A 274 -18.98 -2.03 9.78
C SER A 274 -17.72 -2.64 10.39
N SER A 275 -17.75 -3.94 10.73
CA SER A 275 -16.59 -4.73 11.16
C SER A 275 -15.66 -5.14 10.01
N ALA A 276 -15.91 -4.69 8.77
CA ALA A 276 -15.21 -5.13 7.56
C ALA A 276 -15.28 -6.65 7.35
N SER A 277 -16.40 -7.26 7.73
CA SER A 277 -16.70 -8.67 7.48
C SER A 277 -18.05 -8.82 6.79
N TRP A 278 -18.17 -9.78 5.90
CA TRP A 278 -19.45 -10.15 5.30
C TRP A 278 -20.39 -10.71 6.37
N ASP A 279 -21.65 -10.26 6.38
CA ASP A 279 -22.70 -10.87 7.21
C ASP A 279 -23.02 -12.31 6.78
N GLY A 280 -23.90 -12.99 7.50
CA GLY A 280 -24.34 -14.35 7.14
C GLY A 280 -23.21 -15.40 7.15
N MET A 281 -23.46 -16.53 6.50
CA MET A 281 -22.53 -17.66 6.40
C MET A 281 -22.07 -17.88 4.95
N ASP A 282 -20.83 -18.36 4.78
CA ASP A 282 -20.31 -18.74 3.47
C ASP A 282 -21.21 -19.83 2.83
N PRO A 283 -21.56 -19.73 1.53
CA PRO A 283 -22.43 -20.71 0.89
C PRO A 283 -21.68 -22.02 0.64
N ILE A 284 -22.33 -23.13 1.00
CA ILE A 284 -21.87 -24.48 0.70
C ILE A 284 -22.67 -24.99 -0.50
N CYS A 285 -22.00 -25.08 -1.64
CA CYS A 285 -22.57 -25.62 -2.88
C CYS A 285 -22.01 -27.02 -3.13
N GLU A 286 -22.89 -28.01 -3.35
CA GLU A 286 -22.50 -29.39 -3.65
C GLU A 286 -22.86 -29.76 -5.09
N ALA A 287 -21.98 -30.52 -5.74
CA ALA A 287 -22.20 -31.00 -7.09
C ALA A 287 -23.44 -31.91 -7.13
N CYS A 288 -24.38 -31.59 -8.02
CA CYS A 288 -25.44 -32.48 -8.41
C CYS A 288 -24.84 -33.67 -9.14
N LEU A 289 -24.73 -34.80 -8.44
CA LEU A 289 -24.61 -36.08 -9.10
C LEU A 289 -25.98 -36.39 -9.72
N CYS A 290 -26.18 -36.03 -10.98
CA CYS A 290 -27.18 -36.75 -11.76
C CYS A 290 -26.83 -38.24 -11.65
N PRO A 291 -27.80 -39.15 -11.40
CA PRO A 291 -27.57 -40.57 -11.58
C PRO A 291 -27.09 -40.77 -13.01
N SER A 292 -25.78 -40.93 -13.19
CA SER A 292 -25.16 -41.12 -14.49
C SER A 292 -25.65 -42.44 -15.05
N ALA A 293 -26.49 -42.34 -16.09
CA ALA A 293 -27.05 -43.43 -16.87
C ALA A 293 -27.83 -44.47 -16.05
N VAL A 294 -29.12 -44.58 -16.40
CA VAL A 294 -29.94 -45.79 -16.28
C VAL A 294 -29.08 -47.04 -16.05
N THR A 295 -28.88 -47.42 -14.78
CA THR A 295 -28.88 -48.84 -14.45
C THR A 295 -30.18 -49.30 -15.05
N SER A 296 -30.12 -50.14 -16.09
CA SER A 296 -31.29 -50.79 -16.63
C SER A 296 -31.96 -51.46 -15.44
N TYR A 297 -32.98 -50.82 -14.87
CA TYR A 297 -33.89 -51.49 -13.98
C TYR A 297 -34.47 -52.60 -14.85
N GLN A 298 -33.99 -53.83 -14.65
CA GLN A 298 -34.74 -55.00 -15.02
C GLN A 298 -36.02 -54.92 -14.20
N PHE A 299 -37.04 -54.27 -14.75
CA PHE A 299 -38.40 -54.57 -14.36
C PHE A 299 -38.58 -56.06 -14.66
N ASN A 300 -38.56 -56.87 -13.61
CA ASN A 300 -39.00 -58.25 -13.75
C ASN A 300 -40.47 -58.20 -14.19
N THR A 301 -40.71 -58.84 -15.34
CA THR A 301 -41.99 -59.09 -16.01
C THR A 301 -42.86 -57.86 -16.29
N THR A 302 -42.88 -57.46 -17.58
CA THR A 302 -43.77 -56.45 -18.16
C THR A 302 -45.25 -56.67 -17.83
N GLU A 303 -45.68 -57.91 -17.56
CA GLU A 303 -47.06 -58.26 -17.22
C GLU A 303 -47.50 -57.72 -15.85
N GLU A 304 -46.70 -57.87 -14.79
CA GLU A 304 -47.05 -57.37 -13.45
C GLU A 304 -47.11 -55.84 -13.41
N LEU A 305 -46.21 -55.18 -14.16
CA LEU A 305 -46.21 -53.72 -14.29
C LEU A 305 -47.44 -53.23 -15.07
N MET A 306 -47.79 -53.90 -16.17
CA MET A 306 -48.97 -53.56 -16.96
C MET A 306 -50.25 -53.76 -16.16
N GLU A 307 -50.33 -54.80 -15.33
CA GLU A 307 -51.46 -55.05 -14.43
C GLU A 307 -51.61 -53.93 -13.39
N LYS A 308 -50.51 -53.51 -12.78
CA LYS A 308 -50.51 -52.43 -11.78
C LYS A 308 -50.83 -51.06 -12.38
N ILE A 309 -50.42 -50.83 -13.64
CA ILE A 309 -50.82 -49.64 -14.41
C ILE A 309 -52.32 -49.67 -14.71
N GLU A 310 -52.88 -50.81 -15.13
CA GLU A 310 -54.32 -50.95 -15.35
C GLU A 310 -55.12 -50.76 -14.05
N GLU A 311 -54.63 -51.28 -12.93
CA GLU A 311 -55.23 -51.11 -11.61
C GLU A 311 -55.27 -49.63 -11.20
N MET A 312 -54.13 -48.93 -11.24
CA MET A 312 -54.08 -47.49 -10.95
C MET A 312 -54.94 -46.68 -11.92
N THR A 313 -54.94 -47.04 -13.21
CA THR A 313 -55.75 -46.34 -14.21
C THR A 313 -57.24 -46.55 -13.96
N ARG A 314 -57.64 -47.71 -13.42
CA ARG A 314 -59.01 -47.99 -12.98
C ARG A 314 -59.38 -47.20 -11.74
N GLU A 315 -58.51 -47.09 -10.75
CA GLU A 315 -58.73 -46.29 -9.54
C GLU A 315 -58.83 -44.78 -9.85
N LEU A 316 -58.02 -44.31 -10.79
CA LEU A 316 -57.96 -42.89 -11.17
C LEU A 316 -58.99 -42.52 -12.24
N LYS A 317 -59.81 -43.47 -12.72
CA LYS A 317 -60.81 -43.20 -13.76
C LYS A 317 -61.98 -42.42 -13.18
N VAL A 318 -61.91 -41.11 -13.32
CA VAL A 318 -63.00 -40.20 -12.94
C VAL A 318 -64.20 -40.45 -13.86
N VAL A 319 -65.31 -40.92 -13.28
CA VAL A 319 -66.58 -41.09 -14.00
C VAL A 319 -67.18 -39.72 -14.27
N THR A 320 -67.15 -39.28 -15.53
CA THR A 320 -67.57 -37.93 -15.94
C THR A 320 -69.02 -37.61 -15.57
N ARG A 321 -69.90 -38.62 -15.49
CA ARG A 321 -71.31 -38.48 -15.09
C ARG A 321 -71.50 -38.15 -13.60
N ASP A 322 -70.54 -38.50 -12.75
CA ASP A 322 -70.56 -38.28 -11.30
C ASP A 322 -69.84 -36.98 -10.90
N THR A 323 -69.35 -36.22 -11.88
CA THR A 323 -68.69 -34.93 -11.65
C THR A 323 -69.62 -33.77 -11.98
N ASN A 324 -70.05 -33.02 -10.96
CA ASN A 324 -70.77 -31.75 -11.12
C ASN A 324 -69.86 -30.56 -10.75
N ALA A 325 -70.31 -29.34 -11.04
CA ALA A 325 -69.52 -28.12 -10.79
C ALA A 325 -69.06 -27.98 -9.33
N TYR A 326 -69.91 -28.42 -8.38
CA TYR A 326 -69.61 -28.39 -6.94
C TYR A 326 -68.54 -29.40 -6.52
N MET A 327 -68.56 -30.62 -7.06
CA MET A 327 -67.53 -31.63 -6.78
C MET A 327 -66.18 -31.24 -7.37
N ARG A 328 -66.16 -30.60 -8.55
CA ARG A 328 -64.91 -30.11 -9.17
C ARG A 328 -64.25 -29.01 -8.35
N SER A 329 -65.03 -28.09 -7.77
CA SER A 329 -64.48 -26.99 -6.95
C SER A 329 -63.88 -27.44 -5.62
N LYS A 330 -64.19 -28.65 -5.13
CA LYS A 330 -63.60 -29.19 -3.89
C LYS A 330 -62.30 -29.96 -4.10
N ILE A 331 -62.06 -30.50 -5.29
CA ILE A 331 -60.96 -31.45 -5.55
C ILE A 331 -59.84 -30.80 -6.39
N SER A 332 -60.15 -29.78 -7.19
CA SER A 332 -59.12 -29.06 -7.95
C SER A 332 -58.31 -28.11 -7.08
N VAL A 333 -56.98 -28.21 -7.16
CA VAL A 333 -56.04 -27.24 -6.58
C VAL A 333 -56.15 -25.92 -7.33
N ALA A 334 -56.19 -24.80 -6.61
CA ALA A 334 -56.25 -23.47 -7.21
C ALA A 334 -54.98 -23.20 -8.03
N ASP A 335 -55.14 -22.97 -9.34
CA ASP A 335 -54.05 -22.60 -10.24
C ASP A 335 -54.05 -21.07 -10.47
N PRO A 336 -53.06 -20.33 -9.94
CA PRO A 336 -53.00 -18.87 -10.02
C PRO A 336 -52.56 -18.35 -11.40
N ARG A 337 -52.29 -19.22 -12.37
CA ARG A 337 -51.86 -18.77 -13.71
C ARG A 337 -52.95 -17.88 -14.35
N PRO A 338 -52.60 -16.73 -14.94
CA PRO A 338 -53.58 -15.85 -15.57
C PRO A 338 -54.43 -16.55 -16.64
N SER A 339 -53.86 -17.54 -17.34
CA SER A 339 -54.53 -18.36 -18.36
C SER A 339 -55.62 -19.29 -17.83
N SER A 340 -55.58 -19.68 -16.56
CA SER A 340 -56.62 -20.49 -15.89
C SER A 340 -57.71 -19.64 -15.21
N THR A 341 -57.55 -18.31 -15.21
CA THR A 341 -58.51 -17.36 -14.63
C THR A 341 -59.28 -16.60 -15.72
N SER A 342 -60.41 -15.99 -15.35
CA SER A 342 -61.26 -15.19 -16.24
C SER A 342 -60.50 -14.05 -16.94
N ILE A 343 -59.38 -13.60 -16.36
CA ILE A 343 -58.49 -12.57 -16.91
C ILE A 343 -57.82 -13.06 -18.20
N GLY A 344 -57.40 -14.33 -18.27
CA GLY A 344 -56.79 -14.91 -19.47
C GLY A 344 -57.76 -14.99 -20.65
N VAL A 345 -59.04 -15.24 -20.39
CA VAL A 345 -60.09 -15.25 -21.43
C VAL A 345 -60.30 -13.85 -22.00
N LEU A 346 -60.33 -12.82 -21.15
CA LEU A 346 -60.50 -11.42 -21.56
C LEU A 346 -59.32 -10.91 -22.39
N LEU A 347 -58.09 -11.21 -21.96
CA LEU A 347 -56.87 -10.84 -22.70
C LEU A 347 -56.79 -11.57 -24.04
N GLY A 348 -57.13 -12.87 -24.07
CA GLY A 348 -57.14 -13.66 -25.29
C GLY A 348 -58.18 -13.18 -26.31
N TRP A 349 -59.42 -12.90 -25.86
CA TRP A 349 -60.45 -12.32 -26.73
C TRP A 349 -60.07 -10.92 -27.21
N GLY A 350 -59.49 -10.07 -26.36
CA GLY A 350 -59.03 -8.74 -26.75
C GLY A 350 -57.99 -8.77 -27.87
N ILE A 351 -57.04 -9.70 -27.80
CA ILE A 351 -56.00 -9.88 -28.84
C ILE A 351 -56.62 -10.37 -30.15
N LEU A 352 -57.52 -11.37 -30.09
CA LEU A 352 -58.20 -11.90 -31.28
C LEU A 352 -59.07 -10.85 -31.96
N VAL A 353 -59.86 -10.09 -31.20
CA VAL A 353 -60.70 -9.01 -31.74
C VAL A 353 -59.84 -7.92 -32.36
N SER A 354 -58.73 -7.54 -31.72
CA SER A 354 -57.79 -6.54 -32.26
C SER A 354 -57.20 -7.00 -33.60
N LEU A 355 -56.78 -8.26 -33.70
CA LEU A 355 -56.26 -8.84 -34.95
C LEU A 355 -57.28 -8.82 -36.08
N VAL A 356 -58.54 -9.19 -35.79
CA VAL A 356 -59.62 -9.16 -36.77
C VAL A 356 -59.91 -7.73 -37.25
N VAL A 357 -59.92 -6.75 -36.33
CA VAL A 357 -60.12 -5.33 -36.70
C VAL A 357 -59.00 -4.82 -37.59
N VAL A 358 -57.74 -5.16 -37.30
CA VAL A 358 -56.60 -4.76 -38.14
C VAL A 358 -56.72 -5.34 -39.55
N LEU A 359 -57.10 -6.61 -39.69
CA LEU A 359 -57.31 -7.25 -40.99
C LEU A 359 -58.44 -6.54 -41.77
N LEU A 360 -59.57 -6.27 -41.13
CA LEU A 360 -60.69 -5.57 -41.77
C LEU A 360 -60.33 -4.13 -42.20
N LEU A 361 -59.52 -3.41 -41.40
CA LEU A 361 -59.06 -2.06 -41.75
C LEU A 361 -58.07 -2.05 -42.92
N CYS A 362 -57.20 -3.06 -42.99
CA CYS A 362 -56.30 -3.25 -44.13
C CYS A 362 -57.10 -3.51 -45.41
N ASP A 363 -58.07 -4.42 -45.37
CA ASP A 363 -58.90 -4.73 -46.53
C ASP A 363 -59.82 -3.57 -46.94
N ALA A 364 -60.35 -2.81 -45.98
CA ALA A 364 -61.16 -1.61 -46.24
C ALA A 364 -60.35 -0.54 -47.01
N ARG A 365 -59.05 -0.36 -46.68
CA ARG A 365 -58.16 0.53 -47.44
C ARG A 365 -57.97 0.06 -48.88
N THR A 366 -57.82 -1.23 -49.10
CA THR A 366 -57.66 -1.83 -50.43
C THR A 366 -58.96 -1.67 -51.24
N MET A 367 -60.12 -1.93 -50.62
CA MET A 367 -61.43 -1.76 -51.22
C MET A 367 -61.73 -0.30 -51.58
N LEU A 368 -61.38 0.66 -50.71
CA LEU A 368 -61.51 2.10 -50.97
C LEU A 368 -60.61 2.58 -52.13
N ARG A 369 -59.42 1.99 -52.32
CA ARG A 369 -58.59 2.26 -53.50
C ARG A 369 -59.22 1.74 -54.78
N HIS A 370 -59.83 0.55 -54.74
CA HIS A 370 -60.55 0.01 -55.90
C HIS A 370 -61.81 0.82 -56.24
N LEU A 371 -62.54 1.34 -55.26
CA LEU A 371 -63.66 2.27 -55.51
C LEU A 371 -63.20 3.62 -56.08
N ARG A 372 -62.00 4.12 -55.72
CA ARG A 372 -61.43 5.35 -56.29
C ARG A 372 -60.91 5.19 -57.71
N HIS A 373 -60.45 4.00 -58.10
CA HIS A 373 -59.89 3.75 -59.43
C HIS A 373 -60.84 2.98 -60.38
N GLY A 374 -61.98 2.50 -59.90
CA GLY A 374 -63.03 1.84 -60.71
C GLY A 374 -64.09 2.78 -61.28
N VAL A 375 -63.93 4.11 -61.13
CA VAL A 375 -64.77 5.12 -61.78
C VAL A 375 -63.89 6.00 -62.66
N ARG A 376 -63.43 5.43 -63.79
CA ARG A 376 -63.24 6.10 -65.07
C ARG A 376 -62.94 5.09 -66.17
#